data_AF-A0A8J2MS03-F1
#
_entry.id   AF-A0A8J2MS03-F1
#
_cell.length_a   1.000
_cell.length_b   1.000
_cell.length_c   1.000
_cell.angle_alpha   90.00
_cell.angle_beta   90.00
_cell.angle_gamma   90.00
#
_symmetry.space_group_name_H-M   'P 1'
#
loop_
_entity.id
_entity.type
_entity.pdbx_description
1 polymer ?
#
loop_
_entity_poly.entity_id
_entity_poly.type
_entity_poly.pdbx_seq_one_letter_code
_entity_poly.pdbx_strand_id
1 'polypeptide(L)' 'NPYPQGMRCQKCLEMGHWSYECKGKRKYVHRSSRTVQLNKALKQKELEHIM' A
#
# COMPACT_ATOMS: atom_id res chain seq x y z
N ASN A 1 -16.62 22.44 -6.44
CA ASN A 1 -16.07 21.14 -6.86
C ASN A 1 -16.61 20.08 -5.91
N PRO A 2 -17.56 19.21 -6.34
CA PRO A 2 -18.34 18.33 -5.45
C PRO A 2 -17.54 17.15 -4.87
N TYR A 3 -16.32 16.94 -5.35
CA TYR A 3 -15.49 15.82 -4.94
C TYR A 3 -14.59 16.16 -3.76
N PRO A 4 -14.49 15.28 -2.74
CA PRO A 4 -13.67 15.51 -1.56
C PRO A 4 -12.19 15.55 -1.96
N GLN A 5 -11.63 16.77 -2.03
CA GLN A 5 -10.21 17.00 -2.28
C GLN A 5 -9.44 16.49 -1.07
N GLY A 6 -8.86 15.29 -1.19
CA GLY A 6 -8.05 14.68 -0.13
C GLY A 6 -8.56 13.34 0.39
N MET A 7 -9.76 12.88 0.00
CA MET A 7 -10.18 11.52 0.34
C MET A 7 -9.63 10.50 -0.66
N ARG A 8 -8.97 9.47 -0.13
CA ARG A 8 -8.61 8.26 -0.86
C ARG A 8 -9.68 7.19 -0.69
N CYS A 9 -10.21 6.70 -1.79
CA CYS A 9 -11.16 5.59 -1.79
C CYS A 9 -10.50 4.30 -1.29
N GLN A 10 -11.14 3.60 -0.35
CA GLN A 10 -10.60 2.35 0.21
C GLN A 10 -10.71 1.14 -0.75
N LYS A 11 -11.56 1.23 -1.80
CA LYS A 11 -11.76 0.14 -2.77
C LYS A 11 -10.74 0.17 -3.91
N CYS A 12 -10.63 1.30 -4.63
CA CYS A 12 -9.75 1.44 -5.80
C CYS A 12 -8.44 2.15 -5.49
N LEU A 13 -8.31 2.80 -4.31
CA LEU A 13 -7.14 3.57 -3.89
C LEU A 13 -6.89 4.86 -4.68
N GLU A 14 -7.88 5.36 -5.42
CA GLU A 14 -7.86 6.65 -6.12
C GLU A 14 -8.41 7.79 -5.25
N MET A 15 -8.14 9.02 -5.67
CA MET A 15 -8.57 10.23 -4.96
C MET A 15 -9.85 10.81 -5.58
N GLY A 16 -10.62 11.53 -4.77
CA GLY A 16 -11.71 12.36 -5.27
C GLY A 16 -13.06 11.67 -5.37
N HIS A 17 -13.30 10.58 -4.63
CA HIS A 17 -14.64 10.03 -4.44
C HIS A 17 -14.72 9.23 -3.15
N TRP A 18 -15.95 9.02 -2.67
CA TRP A 18 -16.20 8.21 -1.49
C TRP A 18 -16.25 6.72 -1.82
N SER A 19 -15.88 5.86 -0.86
CA SER A 19 -15.88 4.41 -1.03
C SER A 19 -17.26 3.81 -1.38
N TYR A 20 -18.36 4.51 -1.03
CA TYR A 20 -19.74 4.10 -1.34
C TYR A 20 -20.11 4.38 -2.80
N GLU A 21 -19.62 5.46 -3.39
CA GLU A 21 -19.80 5.84 -4.80
C GLU A 21 -18.85 5.11 -5.76
N CYS A 22 -17.82 4.45 -5.23
CA CYS A 22 -16.82 3.76 -6.04
C CYS A 22 -17.42 2.61 -6.85
N LYS A 23 -17.50 2.81 -8.18
CA LYS A 23 -17.85 1.79 -9.19
C LYS A 23 -16.66 0.94 -9.64
N GLY A 24 -15.44 1.28 -9.22
CA GLY A 24 -14.22 0.53 -9.55
C GLY A 24 -14.14 -0.84 -8.86
N LYS A 25 -13.40 -1.77 -9.47
CA LYS A 25 -13.06 -3.06 -8.86
C LYS A 25 -12.10 -2.86 -7.68
N ARG A 26 -12.14 -3.74 -6.68
CA ARG A 26 -11.19 -3.72 -5.56
C ARG A 26 -9.78 -3.96 -6.07
N LYS A 27 -8.88 -3.00 -5.85
CA LYS A 27 -7.47 -3.14 -6.22
C LYS A 27 -6.76 -3.99 -5.17
N TYR A 28 -6.33 -5.19 -5.55
CA TYR A 28 -5.46 -5.99 -4.69
C TYR A 28 -4.04 -5.42 -4.73
N VAL A 29 -3.52 -5.06 -3.57
CA VAL A 29 -2.12 -4.65 -3.40
C VAL A 29 -1.44 -5.72 -2.57
N HIS A 30 -0.44 -6.37 -3.14
CA HIS A 30 0.36 -7.35 -2.44
C HIS A 30 1.09 -6.68 -1.26
N ARG A 31 0.90 -7.22 -0.05
CA ARG A 31 1.62 -6.81 1.16
C ARG A 31 2.50 -7.96 1.58
N SER A 32 3.82 -7.74 1.61
CA SER A 32 4.74 -8.74 2.15
C SER A 32 4.45 -8.97 3.62
N SER A 33 4.56 -10.22 4.08
CA SER A 33 4.41 -10.54 5.49
C SER A 33 5.49 -9.84 6.31
N ARG A 34 5.20 -9.60 7.60
CA ARG A 34 6.19 -9.03 8.53
C ARG A 34 7.47 -9.87 8.61
N THR A 35 7.35 -11.20 8.51
CA THR A 35 8.49 -12.12 8.49
C THR A 35 9.36 -11.94 7.24
N VAL A 36 8.77 -11.77 6.06
CA VAL A 36 9.51 -11.51 4.82
C VAL A 36 10.26 -10.17 4.90
N GLN A 37 9.63 -9.14 5.46
CA GLN A 37 10.27 -7.83 5.66
C GLN A 37 11.44 -7.92 6.64
N LEU A 38 11.26 -8.62 7.77
CA LEU A 38 12.31 -8.83 8.76
C LEU A 38 13.50 -9.58 8.16
N ASN A 39 13.27 -10.67 7.44
CA ASN A 39 14.34 -11.46 6.80
C ASN A 39 15.13 -10.62 5.79
N LYS A 40 14.43 -9.78 5.00
CA LYS A 40 15.09 -8.85 4.08
C LYS A 40 16.00 -7.86 4.84
N ALA A 41 15.53 -7.30 5.94
CA ALA A 41 16.30 -6.37 6.76
C ALA A 41 17.51 -7.04 7.43
N LEU A 42 17.36 -8.27 7.94
CA LEU A 42 18.47 -9.03 8.53
C LEU A 42 19.55 -9.35 7.49
N LYS A 43 19.15 -9.83 6.31
CA LYS A 43 20.08 -10.10 5.21
C LYS A 43 20.83 -8.84 4.78
N GLN A 44 20.17 -7.69 4.77
CA GLN A 44 20.82 -6.43 4.43
C GLN A 44 21.90 -6.03 5.45
N LYS A 45 21.62 -6.21 6.74
CA LYS A 45 22.62 -5.98 7.81
C LYS A 45 23.81 -6.95 7.73
N GLU A 46 23.57 -8.20 7.39
CA GLU A 46 24.63 -9.19 7.19
C GLU A 46 25.54 -8.80 6.02
N LEU A 47 24.95 -8.37 4.90
CA LEU A 47 25.70 -7.88 3.75
C LEU A 47 26.53 -6.62 4.09
N GLU A 48 25.95 -5.68 4.85
CA GLU A 48 26.65 -4.49 5.34
C GLU A 48 27.81 -4.83 6.30
N HIS A 49 27.75 -5.95 7.00
CA HIS A 49 28.82 -6.37 7.92
C HIS A 49 29.99 -7.06 7.21
N ILE A 50 29.72 -7.68 6.06
CA ILE A 50 30.71 -8.44 5.26
C ILE A 50 31.45 -7.53 4.26
N MET A 51 30.83 -6.42 3.85
CA MET A 51 31.47 -5.36 3.04
C MET A 51 32.31 -4.41 3.89
#